data_AF-A0A6I4TLM5-F1
#
_entry.id   AF-A0A6I4TLM5-F1
#
_cell.length_a   1.000
_cell.length_b   1.000
_cell.length_c   1.000
_cell.angle_alpha   90.00
_cell.angle_beta   90.00
_cell.angle_gamma   90.00
#
_symmetry.space_group_name_H-M   'P 1'
#
loop_
_entity.id
_entity.type
_entity.pdbx_description
1 polymer ?
#
loop_
_entity_poly.entity_id
_entity_poly.type
_entity_poly.pdbx_seq_one_letter_code
_entity_poly.pdbx_strand_id
1 'polypeptide(L)'
;MKTPLIMISALALAVPATASAQRAEEQSISVEYRDLNLSSPEGRKRLENRIEAAARQVCDLDETRLGSRIRSRDAQRCYVDAKKTIDAQFAAVVERHARGG
;
A
#
# COMPACT_ATOMS: atom_id res chain seq x y z
N MET A 1 -18.27 -22.36 -54.63
CA MET A 1 -16.82 -22.33 -54.39
C MET A 1 -16.58 -22.76 -52.95
N LYS A 2 -16.07 -23.98 -52.74
CA LYS A 2 -15.70 -24.51 -51.42
C LYS A 2 -14.18 -24.49 -51.36
N THR A 3 -13.61 -23.69 -50.47
CA THR A 3 -12.17 -23.67 -50.17
C THR A 3 -11.97 -23.65 -48.65
N PRO A 4 -10.87 -24.26 -48.17
CA PRO A 4 -10.89 -25.13 -46.99
C PRO A 4 -10.46 -24.46 -45.68
N LEU A 5 -10.91 -25.07 -44.59
CA LEU A 5 -10.43 -24.90 -43.21
C LEU A 5 -8.89 -24.90 -43.13
N ILE A 6 -8.34 -23.92 -42.42
CA ILE A 6 -6.96 -23.95 -41.93
C ILE A 6 -7.03 -23.89 -40.41
N MET A 7 -6.80 -25.05 -39.78
CA MET A 7 -6.55 -25.20 -38.34
C MET A 7 -5.08 -24.88 -38.07
N ILE A 8 -4.81 -23.90 -37.22
CA ILE A 8 -3.47 -23.64 -36.68
C ILE A 8 -3.51 -24.04 -35.20
N SER A 9 -3.05 -25.26 -34.90
CA SER A 9 -2.77 -25.69 -33.53
C SER A 9 -1.37 -25.21 -33.14
N ALA A 10 -1.30 -24.15 -32.34
CA ALA A 10 -0.05 -23.71 -31.73
C ALA A 10 0.12 -24.32 -30.33
N LEU A 11 1.32 -24.86 -30.13
CA LEU A 11 1.81 -25.68 -29.03
C LEU A 11 1.43 -25.16 -27.62
N ALA A 12 1.00 -26.10 -26.78
CA ALA A 12 0.92 -25.92 -25.33
C ALA A 12 2.33 -25.70 -24.75
N LEU A 13 2.64 -24.45 -24.40
CA LEU A 13 3.75 -24.12 -23.51
C LEU A 13 3.28 -24.38 -22.08
N ALA A 14 3.49 -25.61 -21.60
CA ALA A 14 3.49 -25.88 -20.18
C ALA A 14 4.68 -25.17 -19.55
N VAL A 15 4.44 -24.03 -18.90
CA VAL A 15 5.42 -23.36 -18.03
C VAL A 15 5.14 -23.84 -16.59
N PRO A 16 5.93 -24.76 -16.03
CA PRO A 16 5.84 -25.06 -14.61
C PRO A 16 6.69 -24.04 -13.85
N ALA A 17 6.03 -23.23 -13.04
CA ALA A 17 6.52 -22.73 -11.75
C ALA A 17 5.62 -21.56 -11.37
N THR A 18 4.46 -21.88 -10.80
CA THR A 18 3.87 -20.98 -9.81
C THR A 18 4.85 -20.94 -8.64
N ALA A 19 5.87 -20.08 -8.75
CA ALA A 19 6.49 -19.52 -7.58
C ALA A 19 5.32 -18.95 -6.78
N SER A 20 5.06 -19.54 -5.62
CA SER A 20 4.25 -18.95 -4.58
C SER A 20 4.85 -17.58 -4.31
N ALA A 21 4.35 -16.57 -5.03
CA ALA A 21 4.27 -15.24 -4.51
C ALA A 21 3.47 -15.43 -3.22
N GLN A 22 4.20 -15.59 -2.13
CA GLN A 22 3.74 -15.22 -0.80
C GLN A 22 3.19 -13.83 -1.03
N ARG A 23 1.87 -13.73 -1.27
CA ARG A 23 1.16 -12.48 -1.15
C ARG A 23 1.41 -12.13 0.29
N ALA A 24 2.45 -11.34 0.54
CA ALA A 24 2.45 -10.45 1.67
C ALA A 24 1.08 -9.80 1.56
N GLU A 25 0.15 -10.18 2.44
CA GLU A 25 -1.13 -9.50 2.50
C GLU A 25 -0.77 -8.03 2.59
N GLU A 26 -1.07 -7.29 1.53
CA GLU A 26 -0.83 -5.87 1.46
C GLU A 26 -1.84 -5.27 2.42
N GLN A 27 -1.48 -5.24 3.71
CA GLN A 27 -2.29 -4.70 4.77
C GLN A 27 -2.45 -3.22 4.49
N SER A 28 -3.55 -2.90 3.81
CA SER A 28 -3.90 -1.58 3.37
C SER A 28 -4.96 -1.05 4.32
N ILE A 29 -4.64 0.05 5.02
CA ILE A 29 -5.57 0.76 5.87
C ILE A 29 -6.02 2.04 5.16
N SER A 30 -7.32 2.25 5.11
CA SER A 30 -7.90 3.50 4.61
C SER A 30 -7.96 4.52 5.74
N VAL A 31 -7.29 5.66 5.58
CA VAL A 31 -7.36 6.79 6.52
C VAL A 31 -8.34 7.81 5.96
N GLU A 32 -9.53 7.93 6.56
CA GLU A 32 -10.45 9.01 6.21
C GLU A 32 -9.86 10.37 6.58
N TYR A 33 -10.16 11.40 5.79
CA TYR A 33 -9.71 12.78 6.04
C TYR A 33 -10.78 13.82 5.70
N ARG A 34 -12.03 13.37 5.51
CA ARG A 34 -13.16 14.23 5.10
C ARG A 34 -13.49 15.30 6.14
N ASP A 35 -13.09 15.08 7.39
CA ASP A 35 -13.21 16.01 8.52
C ASP A 35 -12.11 17.09 8.55
N LEU A 36 -11.06 16.95 7.73
CA LEU A 36 -9.89 17.82 7.76
C LEU A 36 -9.89 18.81 6.60
N ASN A 37 -9.66 20.08 6.90
CA ASN A 37 -9.39 21.09 5.89
C ASN A 37 -7.94 20.98 5.38
N LEU A 38 -7.71 20.23 4.30
CA LEU A 38 -6.37 20.05 3.73
C LEU A 38 -5.81 21.31 3.04
N SER A 39 -6.62 22.35 2.86
CA SER A 39 -6.15 23.67 2.40
C SER A 39 -5.44 24.45 3.52
N SER A 40 -5.58 24.03 4.78
CA SER A 40 -4.90 24.63 5.93
C SER A 40 -3.62 23.86 6.30
N PRO A 41 -2.55 24.53 6.76
CA PRO A 41 -1.38 23.86 7.35
C PRO A 41 -1.75 22.93 8.50
N GLU A 42 -2.72 23.32 9.33
CA GLU A 42 -3.15 22.56 10.50
C GLU A 42 -3.87 21.27 10.09
N GLY A 43 -4.74 21.32 9.09
CA GLY A 43 -5.44 20.14 8.57
C GLY A 43 -4.50 19.16 7.88
N ARG A 44 -3.51 19.65 7.14
CA ARG A 44 -2.43 18.82 6.56
C ARG A 44 -1.63 18.09 7.63
N LYS A 45 -1.20 18.80 8.67
CA LYS A 45 -0.46 18.21 9.80
C LYS A 45 -1.29 17.18 10.57
N ARG A 46 -2.60 17.43 10.74
CA ARG A 46 -3.51 16.45 11.35
C ARG A 46 -3.61 15.17 10.52
N LEU A 47 -3.70 15.29 9.20
CA LEU A 47 -3.73 14.13 8.32
C LEU A 47 -2.43 13.35 8.38
N GLU A 48 -1.28 14.03 8.32
CA GLU A 48 0.05 13.42 8.44
C GLU A 48 0.17 12.60 9.73
N ASN A 49 -0.20 13.18 10.88
CA ASN A 49 -0.18 12.47 12.17
C ASN A 49 -1.07 11.22 12.17
N ARG A 50 -2.26 11.29 11.54
CA ARG A 50 -3.18 10.15 11.45
C ARG A 50 -2.60 9.02 10.60
N ILE A 51 -2.01 9.37 9.46
CA ILE A 51 -1.37 8.39 8.57
C ILE A 51 -0.18 7.74 9.28
N GLU A 52 0.64 8.52 9.98
CA GLU A 52 1.75 7.96 10.75
C GLU A 52 1.26 7.01 11.86
N ALA A 53 0.17 7.35 12.55
CA ALA A 53 -0.40 6.49 13.58
C ALA A 53 -0.95 5.18 12.98
N ALA A 54 -1.63 5.26 11.83
CA ALA A 54 -2.12 4.10 11.10
C ALA A 54 -0.95 3.20 10.62
N ALA A 55 0.12 3.79 10.11
CA ALA A 55 1.32 3.06 9.69
C ALA A 55 2.01 2.35 10.86
N ARG A 56 2.07 2.99 12.03
CA ARG A 56 2.60 2.36 13.25
C ARG A 56 1.77 1.15 13.70
N GLN A 57 0.45 1.25 13.60
CA GLN A 57 -0.46 0.15 13.92
C GLN A 57 -0.32 -1.02 12.93
N VAL A 58 -0.35 -0.74 11.62
CA VAL A 58 -0.19 -1.78 10.59
C VAL A 58 1.16 -2.49 10.69
N CYS A 59 2.23 -1.76 11.01
CA CYS A 59 3.55 -2.33 11.14
C CYS A 59 3.82 -2.91 12.54
N ASP A 60 2.85 -2.94 13.45
CA ASP A 60 3.02 -3.40 14.84
C ASP A 60 4.25 -2.75 15.52
N LEU A 61 4.48 -1.47 15.23
CA LEU A 61 5.70 -0.78 15.69
C LEU A 61 5.68 -0.48 17.19
N ASP A 62 4.48 -0.37 17.77
CA ASP A 62 4.22 -0.11 19.18
C ASP A 62 3.90 -1.40 19.96
N GLU A 63 3.76 -2.54 19.28
CA GLU A 63 3.58 -3.86 19.90
C GLU A 63 4.87 -4.26 20.63
N THR A 64 4.84 -4.17 21.96
CA THR A 64 5.89 -4.72 22.80
C THR A 64 5.62 -6.21 22.95
N ARG A 65 6.28 -7.05 22.14
CA ARG A 65 6.20 -8.51 22.29
C ARG A 65 6.60 -8.90 23.72
N LEU A 66 5.66 -9.48 24.46
CA LEU A 66 5.89 -9.96 25.82
C LEU A 66 7.10 -10.91 25.82
N GLY A 67 8.15 -10.54 26.56
CA GLY A 67 9.42 -11.28 26.60
C GLY A 67 10.59 -10.62 25.86
N SER A 68 10.39 -9.55 25.09
CA SER A 68 11.48 -8.78 24.48
C SER A 68 11.17 -7.29 24.41
N ARG A 69 12.07 -6.45 24.94
CA ARG A 69 12.04 -4.99 24.73
C ARG A 69 12.62 -4.58 23.37
N ILE A 70 13.07 -5.54 22.56
CA ILE A 70 13.66 -5.26 21.26
C ILE A 70 12.53 -5.02 20.26
N ARG A 71 12.44 -3.77 19.82
CA ARG A 71 11.54 -3.34 18.75
C ARG A 71 11.84 -4.18 17.50
N SER A 72 10.82 -4.77 16.90
CA SER A 72 11.00 -5.67 15.76
C SER A 72 11.70 -4.94 14.61
N ARG A 73 12.85 -5.46 14.15
CA ARG A 73 13.56 -4.89 12.98
C ARG A 73 12.72 -4.97 11.71
N ASP A 74 11.78 -5.91 11.65
CA ASP A 74 10.81 -6.04 10.56
C ASP A 74 9.75 -4.93 10.65
N ALA A 75 9.22 -4.66 11.85
CA ALA A 75 8.30 -3.54 12.07
C ALA A 75 8.92 -2.19 11.70
N GLN A 76 10.19 -1.97 12.05
CA GLN A 76 10.89 -0.75 11.69
C GLN A 76 11.10 -0.62 10.17
N ARG A 77 11.42 -1.73 9.48
CA ARG A 77 11.53 -1.73 8.01
C ARG A 77 10.18 -1.46 7.35
N CYS A 78 9.12 -2.13 7.80
CA CYS A 78 7.75 -1.88 7.36
C CYS A 78 7.39 -0.40 7.48
N TYR A 79 7.67 0.23 8.63
CA TYR A 79 7.37 1.65 8.84
C TYR A 79 8.13 2.56 7.88
N VAL A 80 9.44 2.31 7.67
CA VAL A 80 10.26 3.11 6.74
C VAL A 80 9.77 2.97 5.30
N ASP A 81 9.42 1.76 4.87
CA ASP A 81 8.91 1.53 3.52
C ASP A 81 7.50 2.11 3.35
N ALA A 82 6.64 2.02 4.38
CA ALA A 82 5.36 2.69 4.40
C ALA A 82 5.52 4.22 4.28
N LYS A 83 6.46 4.85 5.01
CA LYS A 83 6.70 6.31 4.91
C LYS A 83 6.98 6.77 3.48
N LYS A 84 7.80 6.02 2.73
CA LYS A 84 8.11 6.36 1.32
C LYS A 84 6.86 6.42 0.45
N THR A 85 5.93 5.49 0.66
CA THR A 85 4.65 5.46 -0.08
C THR A 85 3.67 6.52 0.44
N ILE A 86 3.67 6.80 1.75
CA ILE A 86 2.82 7.79 2.38
C ILE A 86 3.09 9.19 1.84
N ASP A 87 4.36 9.60 1.73
CA ASP A 87 4.71 10.95 1.27
C ASP A 87 4.17 11.23 -0.14
N ALA A 88 4.29 10.25 -1.04
CA ALA A 88 3.76 10.33 -2.39
C ALA A 88 2.22 10.39 -2.42
N GLN A 89 1.55 9.54 -1.64
CA GLN A 89 0.09 9.52 -1.54
C GLN A 89 -0.46 10.80 -0.91
N PHE A 90 0.23 11.34 0.10
CA PHE A 90 -0.14 12.58 0.77
C PHE A 90 -0.11 13.76 -0.21
N ALA A 91 0.97 13.88 -1.00
CA ALA A 91 1.06 14.90 -2.05
C ALA A 91 -0.10 14.78 -3.05
N ALA A 92 -0.38 13.57 -3.53
CA ALA A 92 -1.48 13.31 -4.47
C ALA A 92 -2.85 13.64 -3.87
N VAL A 93 -3.08 13.36 -2.58
CA VAL A 93 -4.33 13.67 -1.87
C VAL A 93 -4.50 15.19 -1.70
N VAL A 94 -3.46 15.90 -1.27
CA VAL A 94 -3.48 17.36 -1.13
C VAL A 94 -3.73 18.03 -2.48
N GLU A 95 -3.06 17.56 -3.53
CA GLU A 95 -3.22 18.08 -4.90
C GLU A 95 -4.62 17.82 -5.46
N ARG A 96 -5.18 16.62 -5.27
CA ARG A 96 -6.58 16.32 -5.62
C ARG A 96 -7.55 17.24 -4.87
N HIS A 97 -7.37 17.40 -3.56
CA HIS A 97 -8.20 18.27 -2.74
C HIS A 97 -8.12 19.73 -3.19
N ALA A 98 -6.95 20.20 -3.61
CA ALA A 98 -6.75 21.56 -4.13
C ALA A 98 -7.48 21.81 -5.47
N ARG A 99 -7.75 20.77 -6.26
CA ARG A 99 -8.45 20.87 -7.56
C ARG A 99 -9.98 20.84 -7.46
N GLY A 100 -10.55 20.76 -6.25
CA GLY A 100 -11.98 20.70 -6.01
C GLY A 100 -12.48 19.26 -6.04
N GLY A 101 -12.48 18.62 -4.87
CA GLY A 101 -12.85 17.23 -4.66
C GLY A 101 -14.26 16.86 -5.09
#